data_AF-A0AA36HBW0-F1
#
_entry.id   AF-A0AA36HBW0-F1
#
_cell.length_a   1.000
_cell.length_b   1.000
_cell.length_c   1.000
_cell.angle_alpha   90.00
_cell.angle_beta   90.00
_cell.angle_gamma   90.00
#
_symmetry.space_group_name_H-M   'P 1'
#
loop_
_entity.id
_entity.type
_entity.pdbx_description
1 polymer ?
#
loop_
_entity_poly.entity_id
_entity_poly.type
_entity_poly.pdbx_seq_one_letter_code
_entity_poly.pdbx_strand_id
1 'polypeptide(L)'
;MISFAILQFAMVAERYVALWKRSSYETFGKKLGISFAFFSVTAGFAIVSWTTRIEEFSALPYCTPSSPRAVERITLLCYFLCSINAITLVGVAVLFTGNYIAVKSKRFDLSSSYQLVENYSVIKLLLPLSVFQSICYAFFTVSSGVLAILVNEFDYITFRMLFLLTYVIPFYTVISPSMIWYMISKSQRLKSIKLRQVTQHASKVDDIYFGAYLKMW
;
A
#
# COMPACT_ATOMS: atom_id res chain seq x y z
N MET A 1 -7.32 -9.30 1.92
CA MET A 1 -7.38 -8.19 0.93
C MET A 1 -8.03 -6.93 1.50
N ILE A 2 -9.22 -7.02 2.12
CA ILE A 2 -9.95 -5.88 2.74
C ILE A 2 -9.06 -5.03 3.67
N SER A 3 -8.48 -5.63 4.72
CA SER A 3 -7.68 -4.89 5.70
C SER A 3 -6.48 -4.20 5.09
N PHE A 4 -5.92 -4.76 4.01
CA PHE A 4 -4.78 -4.18 3.32
C PHE A 4 -5.17 -2.96 2.48
N ALA A 5 -6.34 -2.96 1.84
CA ALA A 5 -6.86 -1.79 1.14
C ALA A 5 -7.14 -0.62 2.09
N ILE A 6 -7.77 -0.93 3.24
CA ILE A 6 -8.05 0.08 4.28
C ILE A 6 -6.74 0.61 4.88
N LEU A 7 -5.78 -0.29 5.16
CA LEU A 7 -4.47 0.10 5.69
C LEU A 7 -3.69 0.95 4.69
N GLN A 8 -3.76 0.64 3.39
CA GLN A 8 -3.12 1.44 2.36
C GLN A 8 -3.73 2.84 2.24
N PHE A 9 -5.06 2.94 2.30
CA PHE A 9 -5.75 4.22 2.37
C PHE A 9 -5.31 5.01 3.62
N ALA A 10 -5.23 4.35 4.77
CA ALA A 10 -4.79 4.97 6.00
C ALA A 10 -3.33 5.45 5.96
N MET A 11 -2.43 4.71 5.31
CA MET A 11 -1.04 5.15 5.05
C MET A 11 -1.03 6.42 4.20
N VAL A 12 -1.86 6.50 3.15
CA VAL A 12 -1.97 7.71 2.32
C VAL A 12 -2.52 8.89 3.13
N ALA A 13 -3.55 8.65 3.95
CA ALA A 13 -4.12 9.69 4.82
C ALA A 13 -3.11 10.21 5.84
N GLU A 14 -2.35 9.32 6.50
CA GLU A 14 -1.27 9.70 7.41
C GLU A 14 -0.21 10.55 6.69
N ARG A 15 0.22 10.15 5.50
CA ARG A 15 1.20 10.89 4.70
C ARG A 15 0.68 12.23 4.17
N TYR A 16 -0.63 12.34 3.96
CA TYR A 16 -1.28 13.61 3.65
C TYR A 16 -1.29 14.56 4.85
N VAL A 17 -1.62 14.05 6.05
CA VAL A 17 -1.53 14.84 7.29
C VAL A 17 -0.09 15.30 7.54
N ALA A 18 0.90 14.43 7.30
CA ALA A 18 2.32 14.79 7.40
C ALA A 18 2.70 15.89 6.40
N LEU A 19 2.14 15.89 5.19
CA LEU A 19 2.42 16.93 4.19
C LEU A 19 1.77 18.28 4.53
N TRP A 20 0.54 18.27 5.06
CA TRP A 20 -0.25 19.46 5.37
C TRP A 20 0.10 20.09 6.72
N LYS A 21 0.16 19.29 7.80
CA LYS A 21 0.41 19.75 9.19
C LYS A 21 1.83 19.43 9.64
N ARG A 22 2.84 19.80 8.85
CA ARG A 22 4.27 19.51 9.09
C ARG A 22 4.75 19.90 10.49
N SER A 23 4.39 21.09 10.96
CA SER A 23 4.86 21.63 12.26
C SER A 23 4.29 20.88 13.47
N SER A 24 3.09 20.32 13.35
CA SER A 24 2.43 19.58 14.44
C SER A 24 2.54 18.08 14.28
N TYR A 25 3.01 17.56 13.15
CA TYR A 25 3.06 16.13 12.90
C TYR A 25 3.90 15.38 13.94
N GLU A 26 5.00 15.97 14.40
CA GLU A 26 5.88 15.37 15.41
C GLU A 26 5.20 15.16 16.76
N THR A 27 4.19 15.98 17.12
CA THR A 27 3.46 15.82 18.38
C THR A 27 2.47 14.66 18.35
N PHE A 28 1.98 14.28 17.15
CA PHE A 28 1.13 13.10 16.99
C PHE A 28 1.94 11.80 17.16
N GLY A 29 3.21 11.82 16.76
CA GLY A 29 4.13 10.69 16.86
C GLY A 29 3.54 9.38 16.31
N LYS A 30 3.82 8.27 17.01
CA LYS A 30 3.37 6.91 16.62
C LYS A 30 1.89 6.61 16.88
N LYS A 31 1.18 7.47 17.64
CA LYS A 31 -0.20 7.17 18.09
C LYS A 31 -1.19 7.13 16.92
N LEU A 32 -1.01 8.02 15.94
CA LEU A 32 -1.88 8.16 14.78
C LEU A 32 -1.82 6.92 13.88
N GLY A 33 -0.61 6.42 13.59
CA GLY A 33 -0.42 5.18 12.83
C GLY A 33 -0.98 3.94 13.54
N ILE A 34 -0.79 3.82 14.86
CA ILE A 34 -1.33 2.70 15.65
C ILE A 34 -2.86 2.71 15.64
N SER A 35 -3.47 3.89 15.80
CA SER A 35 -4.93 4.05 15.77
C SER A 35 -5.52 3.61 14.43
N PHE A 36 -4.91 4.04 13.32
CA PHE A 36 -5.33 3.64 11.98
C PHE A 36 -5.15 2.14 11.70
N ALA A 37 -4.06 1.54 12.18
CA ALA A 37 -3.85 0.10 12.05
C ALA A 37 -4.93 -0.69 12.81
N PHE A 38 -5.24 -0.28 14.05
CA PHE A 38 -6.28 -0.90 14.86
C PHE A 38 -7.66 -0.79 14.19
N PHE A 39 -8.00 0.40 13.68
CA PHE A 39 -9.25 0.61 12.93
C PHE A 39 -9.32 -0.27 11.67
N SER A 40 -8.22 -0.40 10.93
CA SER A 40 -8.17 -1.21 9.71
C SER A 40 -8.40 -2.70 9.99
N VAL A 41 -7.85 -3.21 11.09
CA VAL A 41 -8.02 -4.61 11.51
C VAL A 41 -9.45 -4.88 11.97
N THR A 42 -9.99 -4.03 12.84
CA THR A 42 -11.36 -4.16 13.36
C THR A 42 -12.40 -4.05 12.26
N ALA A 43 -12.25 -3.09 11.33
CA ALA A 43 -13.09 -2.98 10.15
C ALA A 43 -13.00 -4.23 9.26
N GLY A 44 -11.79 -4.78 9.07
CA GLY A 44 -11.60 -6.04 8.34
C GLY A 44 -12.38 -7.20 8.95
N PHE A 45 -12.32 -7.37 10.27
CA PHE A 45 -13.08 -8.41 10.97
C PHE A 45 -14.59 -8.22 10.84
N ALA A 46 -15.09 -6.99 11.01
CA ALA A 46 -16.51 -6.68 10.88
C ALA A 46 -17.03 -6.95 9.46
N ILE A 47 -16.24 -6.64 8.44
CA ILE A 47 -16.61 -6.86 7.04
C ILE A 47 -16.63 -8.36 6.73
N VAL A 48 -15.62 -9.11 7.17
CA VAL A 48 -15.57 -10.57 6.96
C VAL A 48 -16.75 -11.26 7.67
N SER A 49 -17.02 -10.90 8.92
CA SER A 49 -18.14 -11.48 9.67
C SER A 49 -19.49 -11.15 9.04
N TRP A 50 -19.65 -9.95 8.49
CA TRP A 50 -20.84 -9.57 7.72
C TRP A 50 -21.04 -10.43 6.47
N THR A 51 -19.95 -10.68 5.73
CA THR A 51 -20.02 -11.49 4.50
C THR A 51 -20.35 -12.95 4.76
N THR A 52 -19.81 -13.56 5.83
CA THR A 52 -19.92 -15.01 6.07
C THR A 52 -21.15 -15.42 6.91
N ARG A 53 -21.90 -14.47 7.46
CA ARG A 53 -22.97 -14.74 8.45
C ARG A 53 -24.10 -15.67 7.97
N ILE A 54 -24.28 -15.87 6.67
CA ILE A 54 -25.44 -16.60 6.08
C ILE A 54 -24.98 -17.77 5.20
N GLU A 55 -23.71 -18.20 5.30
CA GLU A 55 -23.24 -19.31 4.48
C GLU A 55 -23.41 -20.68 5.17
N GLU A 56 -24.09 -21.60 4.50
CA GLU A 56 -24.12 -23.02 4.85
C GLU A 56 -22.94 -23.72 4.14
N PHE A 57 -21.87 -23.99 4.89
CA PHE A 57 -20.66 -24.65 4.39
C PHE A 57 -20.72 -26.19 4.40
N SER A 58 -21.85 -26.78 4.81
CA SER A 58 -21.96 -28.19 5.19
C SER A 58 -21.80 -29.21 4.05
N ALA A 59 -21.82 -28.79 2.79
CA ALA A 59 -21.90 -29.70 1.64
C ALA A 59 -20.77 -29.56 0.59
N LEU A 60 -19.70 -28.79 0.86
CA LEU A 60 -18.70 -28.46 -0.16
C LEU A 60 -17.25 -28.64 0.29
N PRO A 61 -16.36 -29.17 -0.59
CA PRO A 61 -14.92 -29.33 -0.29
C PRO A 61 -14.13 -28.01 -0.33
N TYR A 62 -14.75 -26.89 -0.73
CA TYR A 62 -14.13 -25.58 -0.79
C TYR A 62 -15.04 -24.47 -0.26
N CYS A 63 -14.48 -23.54 0.52
CA CYS A 63 -15.16 -22.35 1.02
C CYS A 63 -15.23 -21.27 -0.08
N THR A 64 -16.08 -21.48 -1.08
CA THR A 64 -16.51 -20.42 -1.99
C THR A 64 -17.97 -20.09 -1.73
N PRO A 65 -18.40 -18.84 -1.96
CA PRO A 65 -19.81 -18.48 -1.89
C PRO A 65 -20.64 -19.45 -2.74
N SER A 66 -21.53 -20.16 -2.08
CA SER A 66 -22.44 -21.14 -2.69
C SER A 66 -23.84 -20.58 -2.92
N SER A 67 -24.18 -19.48 -2.23
CA SER A 67 -25.48 -18.84 -2.34
C SER A 67 -25.45 -17.61 -3.25
N PRO A 68 -26.49 -17.36 -4.06
CA PRO A 68 -26.61 -16.14 -4.86
C PRO A 68 -26.48 -14.85 -4.03
N ARG A 69 -27.02 -14.87 -2.79
CA ARG A 69 -26.93 -13.75 -1.84
C ARG A 69 -25.49 -13.46 -1.38
N ALA A 70 -24.65 -14.49 -1.24
CA ALA A 70 -23.25 -14.31 -0.89
C ALA A 70 -22.45 -13.71 -2.06
N VAL A 71 -22.72 -14.16 -3.29
CA VAL A 71 -22.11 -13.61 -4.50
C VAL A 71 -22.44 -12.13 -4.68
N GLU A 72 -23.69 -11.72 -4.42
CA GLU A 72 -24.11 -10.32 -4.48
C GLU A 72 -23.35 -9.45 -3.46
N ARG A 73 -23.24 -9.92 -2.21
CA ARG A 73 -22.50 -9.22 -1.14
C ARG A 73 -21.02 -9.09 -1.45
N ILE A 74 -20.40 -10.14 -1.97
CA ILE A 74 -18.99 -10.14 -2.37
C ILE A 74 -18.78 -9.19 -3.54
N THR A 75 -19.67 -9.18 -4.52
CA THR A 75 -19.61 -8.27 -5.67
C THR A 75 -19.72 -6.81 -5.22
N LEU A 76 -20.68 -6.48 -4.35
CA LEU A 76 -20.83 -5.14 -3.79
C LEU A 76 -19.57 -4.71 -3.02
N LEU A 77 -19.03 -5.60 -2.21
CA LEU A 77 -17.80 -5.37 -1.47
C LEU A 77 -16.59 -5.15 -2.40
N CYS A 78 -16.51 -5.87 -3.53
CA CYS A 78 -15.46 -5.67 -4.52
C CYS A 78 -15.55 -4.29 -5.16
N TYR A 79 -16.74 -3.82 -5.54
CA TYR A 79 -16.94 -2.47 -6.04
C TYR A 79 -16.53 -1.40 -5.01
N PHE A 80 -16.89 -1.59 -3.74
CA PHE A 80 -16.50 -0.68 -2.67
C PHE A 80 -14.98 -0.62 -2.48
N LEU A 81 -14.31 -1.79 -2.39
CA LEU A 81 -12.85 -1.85 -2.27
C LEU A 81 -12.13 -1.30 -3.50
N CYS A 82 -12.65 -1.56 -4.71
CA CYS A 82 -12.10 -1.00 -5.94
C CYS A 82 -12.17 0.54 -5.92
N SER A 83 -13.27 1.10 -5.42
CA SER A 83 -13.42 2.55 -5.25
C SER A 83 -12.41 3.13 -4.25
N ILE A 84 -12.22 2.47 -3.10
CA ILE A 84 -11.18 2.87 -2.12
C ILE A 84 -9.79 2.83 -2.75
N ASN A 85 -9.47 1.79 -3.53
CA ASN A 85 -8.18 1.69 -4.21
C ASN A 85 -7.97 2.79 -5.25
N ALA A 86 -9.00 3.11 -6.04
CA ALA A 86 -8.94 4.21 -7.00
C ALA A 86 -8.67 5.55 -6.30
N ILE A 87 -9.40 5.84 -5.20
CA ILE A 87 -9.17 7.02 -4.37
C ILE A 87 -7.75 7.03 -3.79
N THR A 88 -7.28 5.88 -3.32
CA THR A 88 -5.92 5.73 -2.75
C THR A 88 -4.86 6.00 -3.81
N LEU A 89 -5.01 5.47 -5.03
CA LEU A 89 -4.10 5.68 -6.14
C LEU A 89 -4.03 7.16 -6.54
N VAL A 90 -5.18 7.83 -6.64
CA VAL A 90 -5.27 9.28 -6.88
C VAL A 90 -4.58 10.04 -5.74
N GLY A 91 -4.83 9.66 -4.49
CA GLY A 91 -4.19 10.26 -3.32
C GLY A 91 -2.66 10.15 -3.36
N VAL A 92 -2.12 8.97 -3.71
CA VAL A 92 -0.68 8.77 -3.89
C VAL A 92 -0.13 9.67 -5.00
N ALA A 93 -0.81 9.78 -6.14
CA ALA A 93 -0.39 10.62 -7.26
C ALA A 93 -0.37 12.12 -6.90
N VAL A 94 -1.39 12.59 -6.18
CA VAL A 94 -1.46 13.96 -5.66
C VAL A 94 -0.32 14.22 -4.66
N LEU A 95 -0.10 13.30 -3.72
CA LEU A 95 1.00 13.42 -2.76
C LEU A 95 2.37 13.41 -3.43
N PHE A 96 2.57 12.60 -4.46
CA PHE A 96 3.82 12.54 -5.21
C PHE A 96 4.10 13.88 -5.90
N THR A 97 3.10 14.43 -6.60
CA THR A 97 3.21 15.73 -7.28
C THR A 97 3.41 16.87 -6.28
N GLY A 98 2.64 16.87 -5.18
CA GLY A 98 2.74 17.88 -4.12
C GLY A 98 4.10 17.87 -3.42
N ASN A 99 4.66 16.69 -3.13
CA ASN A 99 6.01 16.57 -2.58
C ASN A 99 7.08 17.01 -3.60
N TYR A 100 6.93 16.66 -4.88
CA TYR A 100 7.88 17.08 -5.91
C TYR A 100 7.94 18.62 -6.05
N ILE A 101 6.77 19.27 -6.08
CA ILE A 101 6.67 20.74 -6.10
C ILE A 101 7.25 21.34 -4.82
N ALA A 102 6.91 20.76 -3.67
CA ALA A 102 7.43 21.21 -2.39
C ALA A 102 8.96 21.14 -2.38
N VAL A 103 9.59 20.02 -2.71
CA VAL A 103 11.07 19.86 -2.69
C VAL A 103 11.77 20.91 -3.56
N LYS A 104 11.16 21.33 -4.67
CA LYS A 104 11.71 22.32 -5.59
C LYS A 104 11.70 23.75 -5.02
N SER A 105 10.81 24.05 -4.07
CA SER A 105 10.78 25.33 -3.36
C SER A 105 11.95 25.40 -2.38
N LYS A 106 12.84 26.39 -2.48
CA LYS A 106 14.10 26.43 -1.70
C LYS A 106 13.97 26.98 -0.26
N ARG A 107 12.77 27.25 0.24
CA ARG A 107 12.56 27.86 1.57
C ARG A 107 12.14 26.81 2.59
N PHE A 108 13.07 26.05 3.15
CA PHE A 108 12.72 25.10 4.21
C PHE A 108 13.68 25.09 5.37
N ASP A 109 13.08 25.03 6.56
CA ASP A 109 13.72 24.67 7.81
C ASP A 109 14.17 23.20 7.78
N LEU A 110 15.20 22.87 8.56
CA LEU A 110 15.83 21.54 8.59
C LEU A 110 14.80 20.44 8.91
N SER A 111 13.90 20.71 9.86
CA SER A 111 12.81 19.84 10.29
C SER A 111 11.86 19.50 9.12
N SER A 112 11.41 20.52 8.40
CA SER A 112 10.48 20.38 7.28
C SER A 112 11.12 19.69 6.07
N SER A 113 12.41 19.90 5.84
CA SER A 113 13.17 19.22 4.78
C SER A 113 13.30 17.73 5.07
N TYR A 114 13.57 17.36 6.32
CA TYR A 114 13.65 15.97 6.75
C TYR A 114 12.32 15.23 6.53
N GLN A 115 11.22 15.80 7.00
CA GLN A 115 9.88 15.21 6.84
C GLN A 115 9.52 15.02 5.36
N LEU A 116 9.88 15.96 4.50
CA LEU A 116 9.59 15.89 3.07
C LEU A 116 10.37 14.78 2.36
N VAL A 117 11.66 14.62 2.70
CA VAL A 117 12.52 13.55 2.15
C VAL A 117 12.04 12.18 2.61
N GLU A 118 11.61 12.07 3.87
CA GLU A 118 11.01 10.85 4.40
C GLU A 118 9.70 10.54 3.64
N ASN A 119 8.81 11.51 3.54
CA ASN A 119 7.52 11.35 2.89
C ASN A 119 7.68 10.95 1.42
N TYR A 120 8.60 11.60 0.69
CA TYR A 120 8.93 11.23 -0.69
C TYR A 120 9.47 9.79 -0.81
N SER A 121 10.33 9.36 0.11
CA SER A 121 10.86 7.99 0.13
C SER A 121 9.77 6.96 0.38
N VAL A 122 8.83 7.26 1.28
CA VAL A 122 7.67 6.41 1.58
C VAL A 122 6.70 6.36 0.41
N ILE A 123 6.37 7.50 -0.22
CA ILE A 123 5.48 7.58 -1.39
C ILE A 123 6.06 6.79 -2.56
N LYS A 124 7.38 6.89 -2.80
CA LYS A 124 8.06 6.11 -3.85
C LYS A 124 7.94 4.60 -3.63
N LEU A 125 7.80 4.17 -2.37
CA LEU A 125 7.55 2.78 -2.00
C LEU A 125 6.05 2.43 -2.10
N LEU A 126 5.16 3.34 -1.72
CA LEU A 126 3.70 3.13 -1.82
C LEU A 126 3.19 3.07 -3.26
N LEU A 127 3.79 3.82 -4.19
CA LEU A 127 3.31 3.97 -5.57
C LEU A 127 3.21 2.63 -6.33
N PRO A 128 4.28 1.84 -6.51
CA PRO A 128 4.19 0.62 -7.30
C PRO A 128 3.31 -0.44 -6.62
N LEU A 129 3.25 -0.43 -5.27
CA LEU A 129 2.36 -1.29 -4.51
C LEU A 129 0.89 -0.93 -4.75
N SER A 130 0.55 0.37 -4.76
CA SER A 130 -0.80 0.88 -5.07
C SER A 130 -1.21 0.60 -6.50
N VAL A 131 -0.28 0.72 -7.46
CA VAL A 131 -0.52 0.35 -8.86
C VAL A 131 -0.81 -1.14 -8.99
N PHE A 132 0.03 -2.01 -8.43
CA PHE A 132 -0.17 -3.46 -8.45
C PHE A 132 -1.53 -3.85 -7.85
N GLN A 133 -1.84 -3.30 -6.68
CA GLN A 133 -3.11 -3.54 -6.02
C GLN A 133 -4.31 -3.09 -6.87
N SER A 134 -4.23 -1.88 -7.44
CA SER A 134 -5.30 -1.36 -8.31
C SER A 134 -5.53 -2.25 -9.52
N ILE A 135 -4.46 -2.80 -10.13
CA ILE A 135 -4.58 -3.76 -11.24
C ILE A 135 -5.30 -5.03 -10.79
N CYS A 136 -4.90 -5.62 -9.66
CA CYS A 136 -5.54 -6.84 -9.14
C CYS A 136 -7.03 -6.61 -8.83
N TYR A 137 -7.37 -5.51 -8.17
CA TYR A 137 -8.76 -5.20 -7.84
C TYR A 137 -9.60 -4.84 -9.07
N ALA A 138 -9.03 -4.12 -10.04
CA ALA A 138 -9.72 -3.83 -11.29
C ALA A 138 -10.00 -5.13 -12.06
N PHE A 139 -9.01 -6.01 -12.21
CA PHE A 139 -9.17 -7.31 -12.85
C PHE A 139 -10.27 -8.14 -12.16
N PHE A 140 -10.22 -8.25 -10.83
CA PHE A 140 -11.20 -9.03 -10.08
C PHE A 140 -12.61 -8.44 -10.15
N THR A 141 -12.74 -7.12 -10.08
CA THR A 141 -14.04 -6.43 -10.14
C THR A 141 -14.67 -6.52 -11.52
N VAL A 142 -13.88 -6.28 -12.58
CA VAL A 142 -14.35 -6.41 -13.97
C VAL A 142 -14.75 -7.86 -14.26
N SER A 143 -13.92 -8.83 -13.87
CA SER A 143 -14.23 -10.25 -14.07
C SER A 143 -15.51 -10.66 -13.32
N SER A 144 -15.65 -10.25 -12.05
CA SER A 144 -16.85 -10.52 -11.26
C SER A 144 -18.10 -9.84 -11.84
N GLY A 145 -17.98 -8.61 -12.34
CA GLY A 145 -19.07 -7.89 -12.99
C GLY A 145 -19.54 -8.57 -14.27
N VAL A 146 -18.61 -9.02 -15.13
CA VAL A 146 -18.92 -9.78 -16.34
C VAL A 146 -19.61 -11.10 -16.00
N LEU A 147 -19.10 -11.83 -14.99
CA LEU A 147 -19.72 -13.08 -14.53
C LEU A 147 -21.12 -12.85 -13.96
N ALA A 148 -21.35 -11.75 -13.24
CA ALA A 148 -22.66 -11.42 -12.70
C ALA A 148 -23.71 -11.15 -13.80
N ILE A 149 -23.31 -10.54 -14.92
CA ILE A 149 -24.21 -10.29 -16.06
C ILE A 149 -24.55 -11.60 -16.79
N LEU A 150 -23.56 -12.48 -16.94
CA LEU A 150 -23.71 -13.75 -17.66
C LEU A 150 -24.19 -14.92 -16.78
N VAL A 151 -24.56 -14.66 -15.52
CA VAL A 151 -24.90 -15.71 -14.54
C VAL A 151 -26.09 -16.58 -14.97
N ASN A 152 -27.02 -16.02 -15.73
CA ASN A 152 -28.22 -16.73 -16.21
C ASN A 152 -27.97 -17.52 -17.51
N GLU A 153 -26.86 -17.27 -18.20
CA GLU A 153 -26.51 -17.89 -19.49
C GLU A 153 -25.66 -19.16 -19.31
N PHE A 154 -25.03 -19.32 -18.14
CA PHE A 154 -24.12 -20.44 -17.86
C PHE A 154 -24.75 -21.47 -16.93
N ASP A 155 -24.46 -22.74 -17.20
CA ASP A 155 -24.71 -23.82 -16.24
C ASP A 155 -23.86 -23.60 -14.97
N TYR A 156 -24.38 -24.08 -13.83
CA TYR A 156 -23.82 -23.82 -12.49
C TYR A 156 -22.35 -24.26 -12.37
N ILE A 157 -21.99 -25.38 -12.99
CA ILE A 157 -20.62 -25.92 -12.98
C ILE A 157 -19.67 -25.00 -13.77
N THR A 158 -20.10 -24.55 -14.95
CA THR A 158 -19.32 -23.65 -15.82
C THR A 158 -19.08 -22.31 -15.15
N PHE A 159 -20.11 -21.73 -14.53
CA PHE A 159 -19.99 -20.49 -13.77
C PHE A 159 -18.94 -20.59 -12.66
N ARG A 160 -18.93 -21.70 -11.91
CA ARG A 160 -17.95 -21.92 -10.83
C ARG A 160 -16.52 -22.07 -11.34
N MET A 161 -16.32 -22.79 -12.44
CA MET A 161 -14.99 -22.93 -13.04
C MET A 161 -14.45 -21.59 -13.53
N LEU A 162 -15.29 -20.77 -14.17
CA LEU A 162 -14.93 -19.42 -14.60
C LEU A 162 -14.62 -18.52 -13.40
N PHE A 163 -15.43 -18.56 -12.34
CA PHE A 163 -15.19 -17.80 -11.12
C PHE A 163 -13.82 -18.15 -10.49
N LEU A 164 -13.50 -19.45 -10.41
CA LEU A 164 -12.22 -19.92 -9.88
C LEU A 164 -11.02 -19.45 -10.71
N LEU A 165 -11.13 -19.47 -12.05
CA LEU A 165 -10.08 -18.97 -12.94
C LEU A 165 -9.83 -17.46 -12.78
N THR A 166 -10.88 -16.70 -12.45
CA THR A 166 -10.78 -15.25 -12.21
C THR A 166 -10.35 -14.88 -10.80
N TYR A 167 -10.17 -15.87 -9.91
CA TYR A 167 -9.88 -15.65 -8.50
C TYR A 167 -8.42 -15.22 -8.27
N VAL A 168 -8.19 -13.91 -8.22
CA VAL A 168 -6.85 -13.31 -8.13
C VAL A 168 -6.20 -13.42 -6.74
N ILE A 169 -6.97 -13.77 -5.71
CA ILE A 169 -6.54 -13.68 -4.30
C ILE A 169 -5.28 -14.50 -3.98
N PRO A 170 -5.14 -15.77 -4.42
CA PRO A 170 -3.95 -16.57 -4.12
C PRO A 170 -2.68 -15.93 -4.71
N PHE A 171 -2.76 -15.46 -5.95
CA PHE A 171 -1.65 -14.76 -6.61
C PHE A 171 -1.29 -13.48 -5.88
N TYR A 172 -2.29 -12.70 -5.48
CA TYR A 172 -2.11 -11.48 -4.71
C TYR A 172 -1.38 -11.74 -3.38
N THR A 173 -1.77 -12.80 -2.65
CA THR A 173 -1.18 -13.15 -1.35
C THR A 173 0.27 -13.58 -1.42
N VAL A 174 0.74 -14.08 -2.57
CA VAL A 174 2.15 -14.43 -2.79
C VAL A 174 2.94 -13.22 -3.30
N ILE A 175 2.41 -12.52 -4.31
CA ILE A 175 3.13 -11.44 -4.99
C ILE A 175 3.29 -10.22 -4.09
N SER A 176 2.25 -9.83 -3.33
CA SER A 176 2.28 -8.65 -2.47
C SER A 176 3.41 -8.68 -1.43
N PRO A 177 3.56 -9.72 -0.58
CA PRO A 177 4.67 -9.77 0.38
C PRO A 177 6.04 -9.86 -0.30
N SER A 178 6.17 -10.59 -1.42
CA SER A 178 7.43 -10.63 -2.19
C SER A 178 7.82 -9.25 -2.70
N MET A 179 6.85 -8.48 -3.20
CA MET A 179 7.07 -7.12 -3.68
C MET A 179 7.48 -6.18 -2.54
N ILE A 180 6.77 -6.22 -1.40
CA ILE A 180 7.12 -5.43 -0.20
C ILE A 180 8.54 -5.78 0.27
N TRP A 181 8.85 -7.07 0.38
CA TRP A 181 10.18 -7.55 0.78
C TRP A 181 11.28 -7.06 -0.15
N TYR A 182 11.08 -7.20 -1.47
CA TYR A 182 12.02 -6.70 -2.47
C TYR A 182 12.25 -5.19 -2.33
N MET A 183 11.18 -4.43 -2.14
CA MET A 183 11.23 -2.97 -2.03
C MET A 183 11.94 -2.49 -0.77
N ILE A 184 11.67 -3.13 0.37
CA ILE A 184 12.36 -2.85 1.63
C ILE A 184 13.85 -3.20 1.50
N SER A 185 14.16 -4.38 0.97
CA SER A 185 15.54 -4.84 0.77
C SER A 185 16.33 -3.89 -0.13
N LYS A 186 15.73 -3.44 -1.24
CA LYS A 186 16.32 -2.46 -2.16
C LYS A 186 16.52 -1.11 -1.49
N SER A 187 15.54 -0.65 -0.71
CA SER A 187 15.64 0.61 0.06
C SER A 187 16.79 0.56 1.07
N GLN A 188 16.92 -0.53 1.83
CA GLN A 188 18.01 -0.72 2.79
C GLN A 188 19.39 -0.76 2.11
N ARG A 189 19.51 -1.47 0.97
CA ARG A 189 20.74 -1.50 0.17
C ARG A 189 21.14 -0.10 -0.33
N LEU A 190 20.18 0.69 -0.81
CA LEU A 190 20.47 2.05 -1.26
C LEU A 190 20.90 2.96 -0.10
N LYS A 191 20.29 2.81 1.07
CA LYS A 191 20.70 3.54 2.29
C LYS A 191 22.12 3.17 2.72
N SER A 192 22.48 1.88 2.71
CA SER A 192 23.82 1.45 3.11
C SER A 192 24.91 1.89 2.14
N ILE A 193 24.64 1.88 0.83
CA ILE A 193 25.57 2.39 -0.20
C ILE A 193 25.80 3.90 0.00
N LYS A 194 24.72 4.68 0.18
CA LYS A 194 24.85 6.12 0.42
C LYS A 194 25.63 6.42 1.71
N LEU A 195 25.35 5.67 2.78
CA LEU A 195 26.08 5.82 4.03
C LEU A 195 27.58 5.56 3.83
N ARG A 196 27.94 4.46 3.16
CA ARG A 196 29.35 4.14 2.83
C ARG A 196 30.02 5.24 2.02
N GLN A 197 29.34 5.83 1.04
CA GLN A 197 29.88 6.92 0.23
C GLN A 197 30.15 8.17 1.06
N VAL A 198 29.23 8.56 1.96
CA VAL A 198 29.42 9.71 2.85
C VAL A 198 30.55 9.45 3.84
N THR A 199 30.61 8.26 4.45
CA THR A 199 31.69 7.89 5.37
C THR A 199 33.05 7.86 4.69
N GLN A 200 33.15 7.31 3.47
CA GLN A 200 34.39 7.30 2.69
C GLN A 200 34.83 8.71 2.27
N HIS A 201 33.88 9.58 1.94
CA HIS A 201 34.19 10.97 1.60
C HIS A 201 34.69 11.74 2.84
N ALA A 202 34.04 11.55 3.99
CA ALA A 202 34.47 12.15 5.25
C ALA A 202 35.87 11.67 5.68
N SER A 203 36.14 10.36 5.64
CA SER A 203 37.48 9.85 5.99
C SER A 203 38.55 10.42 5.07
N LYS A 204 38.26 10.53 3.76
CA LYS A 204 39.21 11.10 2.80
C LYS A 204 39.48 12.58 3.05
N VAL A 205 38.49 13.35 3.49
CA VAL A 205 38.67 14.77 3.85
C VAL A 205 39.45 14.90 5.16
N ASP A 206 39.15 14.09 6.16
CA ASP A 206 39.92 14.06 7.41
C ASP A 206 41.38 13.65 7.17
N ASP A 207 41.62 12.62 6.36
CA ASP A 207 42.97 12.18 5.99
C ASP A 207 43.76 13.29 5.27
N ILE A 208 43.10 14.07 4.40
CA ILE A 208 43.71 15.23 3.74
C ILE A 208 43.99 16.35 4.74
N TYR A 209 43.06 16.64 5.65
CA TYR A 209 43.19 17.67 6.67
C TYR A 209 44.34 17.37 7.64
N PHE A 210 44.37 16.16 8.23
CA PHE A 210 45.42 15.75 9.15
C PHE A 210 46.77 15.54 8.43
N GLY A 211 46.75 15.06 7.17
CA GLY A 211 47.96 14.94 6.35
C GLY A 211 48.61 16.29 6.00
N ALA A 212 47.83 17.37 5.88
CA ALA A 212 48.36 18.71 5.67
C ALA A 212 49.05 19.26 6.95
N TYR A 213 48.48 19.00 8.13
CA TYR A 213 49.08 19.39 9.40
C TYR A 213 50.40 18.66 9.70
N LEU A 214 50.49 17.37 9.36
CA LEU A 214 51.70 16.57 9.51
C LEU A 214 52.87 17.01 8.61
N LYS A 215 52.60 17.77 7.54
CA LYS A 215 53.64 18.32 6.64
C LYS A 215 54.12 19.72 7.03
N MET A 216 53.46 20.38 7.98
CA MET A 216 53.83 21.72 8.46
C MET A 216 54.77 21.67 9.67
N TRP A 217 54.96 20.51 10.28
CA TRP A 217 55.96 20.22 11.31
C TRP A 217 57.13 19.43 10.71
#